data_AF-A0A4V6E842-F1
#
_entry.id   AF-A0A4V6E842-F1
#
_cell.length_a   1.000
_cell.length_b   1.000
_cell.length_c   1.000
_cell.angle_alpha   90.00
_cell.angle_beta   90.00
_cell.angle_gamma   90.00
#
_symmetry.space_group_name_H-M   'P 1'
#
loop_
_entity.id
_entity.type
_entity.pdbx_description
1 polymer ?
#
loop_
_entity_poly.entity_id
_entity_poly.type
_entity_poly.pdbx_seq_one_letter_code
_entity_poly.pdbx_strand_id
1 'polypeptide(L)'
;MLVSLFAGVWIGAMIVANWNPIAATGLTMDWLVEVFRSPFNTKFIILIMFMGAGAAFIHRSGGILALERWIGDRVDSARESQILTWLIGVFIFFSSYTSTIVTGNATRDLAQENHSSREMHAYTLDSTTSPVATFGPVSSWIGYQVSMII
;
A
#
# COMPACT_ATOMS: atom_id res chain seq x y z
N MET A 1 6.28 12.48 3.46
CA MET A 1 5.90 12.20 2.06
C MET A 1 4.97 13.26 1.47
N LEU A 2 3.87 13.64 2.13
CA LEU A 2 2.97 14.68 1.60
C LEU A 2 3.68 16.03 1.36
N VAL A 3 4.44 16.50 2.37
CA VAL A 3 5.20 17.77 2.26
C VAL A 3 6.25 17.71 1.15
N SER A 4 6.95 16.58 1.00
CA SER A 4 7.97 16.41 -0.04
C SER A 4 7.37 16.32 -1.45
N LEU A 5 6.21 15.66 -1.60
CA LEU A 5 5.48 15.60 -2.86
C LEU A 5 5.00 16.99 -3.27
N PHE A 6 4.37 17.72 -2.34
CA PHE A 6 3.92 19.09 -2.58
C PHE A 6 5.09 20.01 -2.94
N ALA A 7 6.20 19.94 -2.19
CA ALA A 7 7.40 20.71 -2.49
C ALA A 7 7.96 20.39 -3.88
N GLY A 8 7.97 19.12 -4.30
CA GLY A 8 8.40 18.72 -5.64
C GLY A 8 7.53 19.32 -6.75
N VAL A 9 6.20 19.22 -6.62
CA VAL A 9 5.26 19.81 -7.59
C VAL A 9 5.40 21.33 -7.63
N TRP A 10 5.54 21.97 -6.47
CA TRP A 10 5.70 23.42 -6.35
C TRP A 10 7.01 23.91 -6.95
N ILE A 11 8.13 23.18 -6.76
CA ILE A 11 9.40 23.47 -7.44
C ILE A 11 9.26 23.32 -8.95
N GLY A 12 8.57 22.29 -9.43
CA GLY A 12 8.23 22.16 -10.86
C GLY A 12 7.45 23.36 -11.38
N ALA A 13 6.46 23.83 -10.63
CA ALA A 13 5.70 25.02 -10.95
C ALA A 13 6.56 26.30 -10.94
N MET A 14 7.53 26.41 -10.02
CA MET A 14 8.48 27.53 -10.02
C MET A 14 9.34 27.58 -11.28
N ILE A 15 9.80 26.43 -11.77
CA ILE A 15 10.58 26.37 -13.01
C ILE A 15 9.73 26.85 -14.20
N VAL A 16 8.47 26.39 -14.29
CA VAL A 16 7.53 26.79 -15.37
C VAL A 16 7.17 28.27 -15.27
N ALA A 17 7.03 28.81 -14.06
CA ALA A 17 6.66 30.19 -13.80
C ALA A 17 7.86 31.17 -13.81
N ASN A 18 9.00 30.81 -14.39
CA ASN A 18 10.23 31.63 -14.40
C ASN A 18 10.66 32.11 -13.01
N TRP A 19 10.64 31.20 -12.02
CA TRP A 19 10.99 31.48 -10.62
C TRP A 19 10.09 32.50 -9.91
N ASN A 20 8.90 32.80 -10.45
CA ASN A 20 7.92 33.65 -9.78
C ASN A 20 7.07 32.83 -8.79
N PRO A 21 7.19 33.05 -7.46
CA PRO A 21 6.51 32.23 -6.46
C PRO A 21 4.99 32.45 -6.42
N ILE A 22 4.50 33.63 -6.78
CA ILE A 22 3.05 33.94 -6.80
C ILE A 22 2.40 33.24 -7.99
N ALA A 23 3.03 33.30 -9.17
CA ALA A 23 2.54 32.58 -10.33
C ALA A 23 2.65 31.05 -10.16
N ALA A 24 3.75 30.56 -9.56
CA ALA A 24 3.95 29.14 -9.30
C ALA A 24 2.91 28.54 -8.33
N THR A 25 2.52 29.29 -7.30
CA THR A 25 1.46 28.85 -6.38
C THR A 25 0.10 28.74 -7.08
N GLY A 26 -0.26 29.73 -7.91
CA GLY A 26 -1.47 29.66 -8.73
C GLY A 26 -1.46 28.45 -9.67
N LEU A 27 -0.36 28.25 -10.40
CA LEU A 27 -0.19 27.13 -11.33
C LEU A 27 -0.25 25.77 -10.62
N THR A 28 0.33 25.66 -9.43
CA THR A 28 0.25 24.43 -8.60
C THR A 28 -1.19 24.13 -8.22
N MET A 29 -1.98 25.14 -7.86
CA MET A 29 -3.41 24.96 -7.55
C MET A 29 -4.20 24.55 -8.79
N ASP A 30 -3.92 25.16 -9.94
CA ASP A 30 -4.58 24.80 -11.21
C ASP A 30 -4.30 23.34 -11.58
N TRP A 31 -3.05 22.90 -11.47
CA TRP A 31 -2.68 21.51 -11.70
C TRP A 31 -3.38 20.54 -10.74
N LEU A 32 -3.49 20.89 -9.46
CA LEU A 32 -4.22 20.08 -8.48
C LEU A 32 -5.70 19.93 -8.86
N VAL A 33 -6.35 21.02 -9.27
CA VAL A 33 -7.75 21.00 -9.73
C VAL A 33 -7.90 20.18 -11.00
N GLU A 34 -6.95 20.27 -11.93
CA GLU A 34 -6.98 19.55 -13.20
C GLU A 34 -6.93 18.03 -13.00
N VAL A 35 -6.20 17.54 -11.99
CA VAL A 35 -6.21 16.10 -11.64
C VAL A 35 -7.63 15.62 -11.34
N PHE A 36 -8.45 16.41 -10.63
CA PHE A 36 -9.84 16.07 -10.32
C PHE A 36 -10.82 16.30 -11.48
N ARG A 37 -10.43 17.01 -12.54
CA ARG A 37 -11.29 17.18 -13.72
C ARG A 37 -11.31 15.93 -14.60
N SER A 38 -10.22 15.17 -14.63
CA SER A 38 -10.19 13.91 -15.36
C SER A 38 -11.16 12.90 -14.73
N PRO A 39 -12.16 12.40 -15.50
CA PRO A 39 -13.10 11.39 -15.00
C PRO A 39 -12.40 10.11 -14.57
N PHE A 40 -11.30 9.75 -15.24
CA PHE A 40 -10.51 8.58 -14.90
C PHE A 40 -9.79 8.77 -13.56
N ASN A 41 -9.04 9.87 -13.41
CA ASN A 41 -8.30 10.16 -12.18
C ASN A 41 -9.23 10.25 -10.97
N THR A 42 -10.39 10.87 -11.13
CA THR A 42 -11.38 10.97 -10.05
C THR A 42 -11.91 9.61 -9.63
N LYS A 43 -12.29 8.75 -10.58
CA LYS A 43 -12.70 7.37 -10.29
C LYS A 43 -11.58 6.58 -9.61
N PHE A 44 -10.34 6.78 -10.06
CA PHE A 44 -9.17 6.11 -9.49
C PHE A 44 -8.88 6.58 -8.05
N ILE A 45 -8.96 7.88 -7.77
CA ILE A 45 -8.84 8.43 -6.41
C ILE A 45 -9.92 7.85 -5.49
N ILE A 46 -11.17 7.79 -5.97
CA ILE A 46 -12.29 7.18 -5.23
C ILE A 46 -12.00 5.70 -4.95
N LEU A 47 -11.54 4.93 -5.94
CA LEU A 47 -11.17 3.53 -5.79
C LEU A 47 -10.08 3.36 -4.71
N ILE A 48 -9.00 4.14 -4.77
CA ILE A 48 -7.92 4.10 -3.78
C ILE A 48 -8.44 4.43 -2.38
N MET A 49 -9.32 5.43 -2.25
CA MET A 49 -9.94 5.76 -0.95
C MET A 49 -10.77 4.59 -0.40
N PHE A 50 -11.56 3.92 -1.24
CA PHE A 50 -12.33 2.74 -0.83
C PHE A 50 -11.42 1.57 -0.44
N MET A 51 -10.34 1.33 -1.18
CA MET A 51 -9.36 0.30 -0.84
C MET A 51 -8.67 0.59 0.50
N GLY A 52 -8.27 1.85 0.74
CA GLY A 52 -7.71 2.27 2.02
C GLY A 52 -8.70 2.14 3.18
N ALA A 53 -9.96 2.53 2.98
CA ALA A 53 -11.02 2.37 3.96
C ALA A 53 -11.33 0.89 4.26
N GLY A 54 -11.42 0.06 3.22
CA GLY A 54 -11.62 -1.38 3.35
C GLY A 54 -10.48 -2.05 4.12
N ALA A 55 -9.24 -1.70 3.81
CA ALA A 55 -8.09 -2.25 4.52
C ALA A 55 -8.01 -1.77 5.99
N ALA A 56 -8.30 -0.49 6.25
CA ALA A 56 -8.42 0.02 7.61
C ALA A 56 -9.56 -0.66 8.39
N PHE A 57 -10.67 -0.96 7.73
CA PHE A 57 -11.78 -1.71 8.31
C PHE A 57 -11.37 -3.14 8.66
N ILE A 58 -10.70 -3.87 7.77
CA ILE A 58 -10.21 -5.23 8.06
C ILE A 58 -9.22 -5.19 9.23
N HIS A 59 -8.29 -4.24 9.23
CA HIS A 59 -7.33 -4.06 10.33
C HIS A 59 -8.04 -3.78 11.67
N ARG A 60 -9.09 -2.94 11.68
CA ARG A 60 -9.80 -2.57 12.91
C ARG A 60 -10.84 -3.61 13.34
N SER A 61 -11.35 -4.42 12.41
CA SER A 61 -12.26 -5.54 12.70
C SER A 61 -11.59 -6.67 13.48
N GLY A 62 -10.26 -6.70 13.52
CA GLY A 62 -9.50 -7.78 14.15
C GLY A 62 -9.57 -9.11 13.40
N GLY A 63 -10.15 -9.17 12.20
CA GLY A 63 -10.26 -10.40 11.41
C GLY A 63 -8.89 -11.03 11.10
N ILE A 64 -7.88 -10.19 10.88
CA ILE A 64 -6.49 -10.61 10.68
C ILE A 64 -5.89 -11.25 11.96
N LEU A 65 -6.14 -10.65 13.13
CA LEU A 65 -5.70 -11.18 14.43
C LEU A 65 -6.47 -12.46 14.81
N ALA A 66 -7.74 -12.56 14.40
CA ALA A 66 -8.54 -13.78 14.58
C ALA A 66 -8.03 -14.92 13.68
N LEU A 67 -7.62 -14.59 12.45
CA LEU A 67 -6.99 -15.54 11.53
C LEU A 67 -5.63 -16.02 12.06
N GLU A 68 -4.82 -15.10 12.59
CA GLU A 68 -3.57 -15.44 13.29
C GLU A 68 -3.84 -16.41 14.43
N ARG A 69 -4.76 -16.09 15.34
CA ARG A 69 -5.09 -16.97 16.49
C ARG A 69 -5.63 -18.33 16.05
N TRP A 70 -6.47 -18.38 15.01
CA TRP A 70 -7.04 -19.63 14.52
C TRP A 70 -5.99 -20.55 13.87
N ILE A 71 -4.92 -19.98 13.31
CA ILE A 71 -3.86 -20.74 12.64
C ILE A 71 -2.66 -20.97 13.56
N GLY A 72 -2.43 -20.11 14.55
CA GLY A 72 -1.35 -20.23 15.53
C GLY A 72 -1.34 -21.59 16.23
N ASP A 73 -2.53 -22.14 16.54
CA ASP A 73 -2.67 -23.47 17.13
C ASP A 73 -2.19 -24.64 16.22
N ARG A 74 -1.86 -24.38 14.95
CA ARG A 74 -1.39 -25.38 13.97
C ARG A 74 0.03 -25.11 13.45
N VAL A 75 0.70 -24.07 13.95
CA VAL A 75 2.01 -23.65 13.46
C VAL A 75 3.03 -23.80 14.58
N ASP A 76 3.79 -24.88 14.52
CA ASP A 76 4.76 -25.25 15.56
C ASP A 76 6.22 -25.07 15.08
N SER A 77 6.41 -24.66 13.83
CA SER A 77 7.74 -24.50 13.25
C SER A 77 7.96 -23.15 12.55
N ALA A 78 9.23 -22.71 12.55
CA ALA A 78 9.68 -21.51 11.83
C ALA A 78 9.32 -21.57 10.33
N ARG A 79 9.29 -22.77 9.73
CA ARG A 79 8.93 -22.96 8.33
C ARG A 79 7.45 -22.73 8.09
N GLU A 80 6.58 -23.31 8.92
CA GLU A 80 5.13 -23.14 8.81
C GLU A 80 4.71 -21.68 9.05
N SER A 81 5.36 -20.99 9.99
CA SER A 81 5.16 -19.56 10.24
C SER A 81 5.45 -18.71 9.00
N GLN A 82 6.55 -19.00 8.28
CA GLN A 82 6.89 -18.32 7.04
C GLN A 82 5.93 -18.66 5.90
N ILE A 83 5.48 -19.91 5.78
CA ILE A 83 4.48 -20.31 4.79
C ILE A 83 3.15 -19.59 5.04
N LEU A 84 2.74 -19.47 6.30
CA LEU A 84 1.53 -18.74 6.65
C LEU A 84 1.66 -17.25 6.29
N THR A 85 2.81 -16.65 6.64
CA THR A 85 3.11 -15.26 6.28
C THR A 85 3.01 -15.05 4.78
N TRP A 86 3.55 -15.99 4.02
CA TRP A 86 3.48 -15.98 2.56
C TRP A 86 2.02 -16.07 2.06
N LEU A 87 1.22 -17.00 2.60
CA LEU A 87 -0.19 -17.17 2.23
C LEU A 87 -1.00 -15.90 2.51
N ILE A 88 -0.88 -15.34 3.71
CA ILE A 88 -1.59 -14.11 4.09
C ILE A 88 -1.18 -12.96 3.15
N GLY A 89 0.11 -12.81 2.86
CA GLY A 89 0.62 -11.81 1.92
C GLY A 89 0.08 -11.97 0.50
N VAL A 90 -0.16 -13.20 0.03
CA VAL A 90 -0.77 -13.49 -1.27
C VAL A 90 -2.26 -13.12 -1.32
N PHE A 91 -3.00 -13.33 -0.22
CA PHE A 91 -4.43 -13.02 -0.18
C PHE A 91 -4.74 -11.53 0.03
N ILE A 92 -3.80 -10.76 0.58
CA ILE A 92 -3.96 -9.33 0.83
C ILE A 92 -3.25 -8.53 -0.27
N PHE A 93 -3.93 -8.28 -1.38
CA PHE A 93 -3.34 -7.66 -2.59
C PHE A 93 -3.73 -6.19 -2.83
N PHE A 94 -4.41 -5.54 -1.88
CA PHE A 94 -4.98 -4.20 -2.08
C PHE A 94 -3.94 -3.13 -2.43
N SER A 95 -2.85 -3.07 -1.67
CA SER A 95 -1.76 -2.11 -1.88
C SER A 95 -0.54 -2.64 -1.17
N SER A 96 0.64 -2.59 -1.80
CA SER A 96 1.90 -3.10 -1.24
C SER A 96 2.11 -2.62 0.19
N TYR A 97 1.88 -1.33 0.46
CA TYR A 97 2.07 -0.75 1.79
C TYR A 97 1.09 -1.30 2.82
N THR A 98 -0.19 -1.37 2.49
CA THR A 98 -1.21 -1.82 3.44
C THR A 98 -1.11 -3.31 3.68
N SER A 99 -0.84 -4.09 2.63
CA SER A 99 -0.62 -5.53 2.75
C SER A 99 0.59 -5.88 3.59
N THR A 100 1.69 -5.11 3.49
CA THR A 100 2.89 -5.32 4.32
C THR A 100 2.60 -5.02 5.79
N ILE A 101 1.94 -3.89 6.09
CA ILE A 101 1.61 -3.53 7.48
C ILE A 101 0.65 -4.54 8.10
N VAL A 102 -0.40 -4.89 7.36
CA VAL A 102 -1.42 -5.83 7.82
C VAL A 102 -0.81 -7.21 8.06
N THR A 103 -0.16 -7.78 7.05
CA THR A 103 0.42 -9.12 7.15
C THR A 103 1.54 -9.14 8.20
N GLY A 104 2.41 -8.14 8.20
CA GLY A 104 3.53 -8.08 9.12
C GLY A 104 3.11 -7.94 10.58
N ASN A 105 2.05 -7.18 10.87
CA ASN A 105 1.46 -7.13 12.21
C ASN A 105 0.77 -8.44 12.58
N ALA A 106 0.12 -9.10 11.62
CA ALA A 106 -0.60 -10.36 11.81
C ALA A 106 0.29 -11.56 12.10
N THR A 107 1.53 -11.54 11.61
CA THR A 107 2.43 -12.69 11.67
C THR A 107 3.60 -12.44 12.59
N ARG A 108 3.66 -11.25 13.21
CA ARG A 108 4.79 -10.81 14.02
C ARG A 108 4.98 -11.68 15.25
N ASP A 109 3.89 -11.93 15.95
CA ASP A 109 3.93 -12.61 17.24
C ASP A 109 4.17 -14.11 16.99
N LEU A 110 3.48 -14.69 16.00
CA LEU A 110 3.74 -16.06 15.53
C LEU A 110 5.19 -16.29 15.05
N ALA A 111 5.78 -15.34 14.33
CA ALA A 111 7.16 -15.44 13.87
C ALA A 111 8.16 -15.35 15.03
N GLN A 112 7.84 -14.57 16.08
CA GLN A 112 8.67 -14.48 17.28
C GLN A 112 8.58 -15.75 18.13
N GLU A 113 7.37 -16.29 18.33
CA GLU A 113 7.14 -17.53 19.08
C GLU A 113 7.84 -18.73 18.43
N ASN A 114 7.82 -18.81 17.11
CA ASN A 114 8.50 -19.87 16.35
C ASN A 114 10.00 -19.62 16.11
N HIS A 115 10.61 -18.65 16.79
CA HIS A 115 12.02 -18.29 16.67
C HIS A 115 12.48 -18.04 15.21
N SER A 116 11.61 -17.47 14.38
CA SER A 116 11.95 -17.09 13.02
C SER A 116 12.85 -15.85 13.01
N SER A 117 13.87 -15.84 12.15
CA SER A 117 14.72 -14.66 11.95
C SER A 117 13.88 -13.49 11.44
N ARG A 118 14.12 -12.30 12.02
CA ARG A 118 13.42 -11.05 11.63
C ARG A 118 13.73 -10.69 10.18
N GLU A 119 14.96 -10.97 9.75
CA GLU A 119 15.44 -10.75 8.39
C GLU A 119 14.70 -11.65 7.40
N MET A 120 14.54 -12.93 7.71
CA MET A 120 13.78 -13.87 6.87
C MET A 120 12.29 -13.50 6.82
N HIS A 121 11.71 -13.11 7.95
CA HIS A 121 10.31 -12.68 7.99
C HIS A 121 10.05 -11.44 7.15
N ALA A 122 10.91 -10.42 7.28
CA ALA A 122 10.85 -9.23 6.44
C ALA A 122 11.04 -9.56 4.95
N TYR A 123 11.94 -10.50 4.64
CA TYR A 123 12.16 -10.96 3.27
C TYR A 123 10.91 -11.62 2.67
N THR A 124 10.27 -12.55 3.38
CA THR A 124 9.03 -13.19 2.92
C THR A 124 7.90 -12.18 2.77
N LEU A 125 7.78 -11.25 3.71
CA LEU A 125 6.78 -10.20 3.68
C LEU A 125 6.93 -9.31 2.44
N ASP A 126 8.13 -8.81 2.17
CA ASP A 126 8.41 -7.96 0.99
C ASP A 126 8.27 -8.73 -0.33
N SER A 127 8.81 -9.95 -0.38
CA SER A 127 8.77 -10.82 -1.56
C SER A 127 7.37 -11.32 -1.90
N THR A 128 6.39 -11.17 -1.01
CA THR A 128 4.99 -11.46 -1.30
C THR A 128 4.20 -10.21 -1.60
N THR A 129 4.26 -9.22 -0.72
CA THR A 129 3.42 -8.02 -0.85
C THR A 129 3.75 -7.18 -2.08
N SER A 130 5.02 -7.07 -2.47
CA SER A 130 5.43 -6.30 -3.66
C SER A 130 4.99 -6.96 -4.98
N PRO A 131 5.25 -8.26 -5.24
CA PRO A 131 4.75 -8.93 -6.45
C PRO A 131 3.24 -9.08 -6.50
N VAL A 132 2.60 -9.41 -5.37
CA VAL A 132 1.15 -9.65 -5.32
C VAL A 132 0.38 -8.37 -5.55
N ALA A 133 0.84 -7.22 -5.03
CA ALA A 133 0.24 -5.93 -5.37
C ALA A 133 0.45 -5.56 -6.85
N THR A 134 1.45 -6.13 -7.53
CA THR A 134 1.68 -5.90 -8.96
C THR A 134 0.74 -6.74 -9.84
N PHE A 135 0.50 -8.00 -9.47
CA PHE A 135 -0.30 -8.95 -10.26
C PHE A 135 -1.76 -9.10 -9.80
N GLY A 136 -2.10 -8.65 -8.58
CA GLY A 136 -3.39 -8.89 -7.97
C GLY A 136 -4.51 -8.12 -8.69
N PRO A 137 -5.65 -8.75 -9.03
CA PRO A 137 -6.63 -8.21 -9.98
C PRO A 137 -7.23 -6.84 -9.62
N VAL A 138 -7.23 -6.45 -8.34
CA VAL A 138 -7.67 -5.13 -7.87
C VAL A 138 -6.61 -4.57 -6.92
N SER A 139 -5.58 -3.92 -7.49
CA SER A 139 -4.49 -3.30 -6.74
C SER A 139 -4.32 -1.81 -7.09
N SER A 140 -3.72 -1.05 -6.17
CA SER A 140 -3.35 0.35 -6.44
C SER A 140 -2.39 0.50 -7.63
N TRP A 141 -1.57 -0.52 -7.90
CA TRP A 141 -0.58 -0.49 -8.98
C TRP A 141 -1.21 -0.68 -10.37
N ILE A 142 -2.16 -1.59 -10.52
CA ILE A 142 -2.84 -1.81 -11.81
C ILE A 142 -3.63 -0.59 -12.21
N GLY A 143 -4.33 0.06 -11.27
CA GLY A 143 -5.05 1.29 -11.61
C GLY A 143 -4.12 2.42 -12.07
N TYR A 144 -2.90 2.51 -11.54
CA TYR A 144 -1.86 3.41 -12.05
C TYR A 144 -1.37 3.00 -13.45
N GLN A 145 -1.13 1.71 -13.70
CA GLN A 145 -0.74 1.24 -15.04
C GLN A 145 -1.80 1.57 -16.09
N VAL A 146 -3.08 1.36 -15.75
CA VAL A 146 -4.20 1.71 -16.62
C VAL A 146 -4.28 3.22 -16.85
N SER A 147 -3.99 4.04 -15.82
CA SER A 147 -3.97 5.50 -15.95
C SER A 147 -2.88 6.04 -16.87
N MET A 148 -1.81 5.29 -17.09
CA MET A 148 -0.72 5.69 -17.99
C MET A 148 -0.96 5.30 -19.45
N ILE A 149 -1.83 4.30 -19.67
CA ILE A 149 -2.11 3.76 -21.01
C ILE A 149 -3.28 4.52 -21.67
N ILE A 150 -4.23 5.00 -20.86
CA ILE A 150 -5.43 5.74 -21.30
C ILE A 150 -5.14 7.24 -21.27
#